data_AF-M1LU21-F1
#
_entry.id   AF-M1LU21-F1
#
_cell.length_a   1.000
_cell.length_b   1.000
_cell.length_c   1.000
_cell.angle_alpha   90.00
_cell.angle_beta   90.00
_cell.angle_gamma   90.00
#
_symmetry.space_group_name_H-M   'P 1'
#
loop_
_entity.id
_entity.type
_entity.pdbx_description
1 polymer ?
#
loop_
_entity_poly.entity_id
_entity_poly.type
_entity_poly.pdbx_seq_one_letter_code
_entity_poly.pdbx_strand_id
1 'polypeptide(L)'
;MSSATMTISAKKKLENKDHNAIITNSTSETLIVFGPIRETEGGNYENSWYVLHPGKTTPGNWQCDGIYVPKDREFKQMNGQITQGPVAIKYGSLIPVTITQAGKQYSEKDHHNEGIFHSNEINWDIPNFTAEYCQNISMEKYQIP
;
A
#
# COMPACT_ATOMS: atom_id res chain seq x y z
N MET A 1 -13.30 -18.55 -21.54
CA MET A 1 -11.97 -17.89 -21.46
C MET A 1 -12.20 -16.44 -21.83
N SER A 2 -12.29 -15.53 -20.85
CA SER A 2 -12.36 -14.10 -21.13
C SER A 2 -11.16 -13.45 -20.47
N SER A 3 -10.20 -13.09 -21.31
CA SER A 3 -9.08 -12.23 -20.96
C SER A 3 -9.67 -10.86 -20.62
N ALA A 4 -9.52 -10.42 -19.37
CA ALA A 4 -9.91 -9.09 -18.96
C ALA A 4 -8.90 -8.10 -19.56
N THR A 5 -9.32 -7.41 -20.60
CA THR A 5 -8.58 -6.28 -21.19
C THR A 5 -8.45 -5.19 -20.12
N MET A 6 -7.32 -5.13 -19.42
CA MET A 6 -6.95 -3.95 -18.65
C MET A 6 -6.96 -2.76 -19.59
N THR A 7 -7.73 -1.73 -19.26
CA THR A 7 -7.69 -0.46 -19.99
C THR A 7 -6.29 0.15 -19.84
N ILE A 8 -5.78 0.71 -20.95
CA ILE A 8 -4.44 1.32 -21.03
C ILE A 8 -4.22 2.37 -19.93
N SER A 9 -5.29 3.04 -19.46
CA SER A 9 -5.24 3.98 -18.32
C SER A 9 -4.96 3.33 -16.97
N ALA A 10 -5.46 2.12 -16.69
CA ALA A 10 -5.16 1.41 -15.45
C ALA A 10 -3.70 0.93 -15.44
N LYS A 11 -3.22 0.38 -16.56
CA LYS A 11 -1.80 0.02 -16.75
C LYS A 11 -0.87 1.22 -16.53
N LYS A 12 -1.14 2.36 -17.17
CA LYS A 12 -0.31 3.57 -17.07
C LYS A 12 -0.32 4.21 -15.68
N LYS A 13 -1.37 3.97 -14.88
CA LYS A 13 -1.46 4.45 -13.49
C LYS A 13 -0.72 3.54 -12.51
N LEU A 14 -0.35 2.32 -12.93
CA LEU A 14 0.32 1.31 -12.12
C LEU A 14 1.81 1.18 -12.43
N GLU A 15 2.27 1.56 -13.63
CA GLU A 15 3.70 1.53 -14.00
C GLU A 15 4.57 2.21 -12.93
N ASN A 16 5.56 1.47 -12.44
CA ASN A 16 6.61 1.97 -11.55
C ASN A 16 7.33 3.11 -12.27
N LYS A 17 6.95 4.35 -11.94
CA LYS A 17 7.73 5.52 -12.35
C LYS A 17 9.09 5.39 -11.66
N ASP A 18 10.15 5.93 -12.28
CA ASP A 18 11.56 5.83 -11.83
C ASP A 18 11.88 6.43 -10.45
N HIS A 19 10.89 6.64 -9.59
CA HIS A 19 11.11 7.14 -8.26
C HIS A 19 10.18 6.49 -7.23
N ASN A 20 10.49 6.72 -5.95
CA ASN A 20 9.91 6.02 -4.82
C ASN A 20 9.04 6.96 -3.96
N ALA A 21 7.93 6.48 -3.41
CA ALA A 21 7.33 7.13 -2.25
C ALA A 21 8.18 6.82 -1.00
N ILE A 22 8.31 7.78 -0.08
CA ILE A 22 8.96 7.54 1.21
C ILE A 22 7.88 7.54 2.27
N ILE A 23 7.45 6.35 2.71
CA ILE A 23 6.31 6.22 3.63
C ILE A 23 6.82 6.10 5.06
N THR A 24 6.38 7.03 5.91
CA THR A 24 6.57 7.00 7.37
C THR A 24 5.29 6.53 8.05
N ASN A 25 5.39 5.46 8.83
CA ASN A 25 4.31 4.97 9.67
C ASN A 25 4.32 5.71 11.02
N SER A 26 3.46 6.71 11.18
CA SER A 26 3.21 7.40 12.46
C SER A 26 1.95 6.90 13.17
N THR A 27 1.50 5.69 12.85
CA THR A 27 0.39 5.03 13.53
C THR A 27 0.91 4.20 14.71
N SER A 28 0.01 3.71 15.57
CA SER A 28 0.34 2.72 16.60
C SER A 28 0.34 1.28 16.07
N GLU A 29 0.03 1.09 14.79
CA GLU A 29 -0.19 -0.21 14.17
C GLU A 29 0.85 -0.51 13.08
N THR A 30 1.19 -1.77 12.92
CA THR A 30 1.94 -2.25 11.76
C THR A 30 1.14 -2.02 10.48
N LEU A 31 1.74 -1.31 9.53
CA LEU A 31 1.20 -1.12 8.19
C LEU A 31 1.76 -2.17 7.24
N ILE A 32 0.97 -2.51 6.23
CA ILE A 32 1.45 -3.27 5.09
C ILE A 32 1.68 -2.28 3.95
N VAL A 33 2.89 -2.28 3.42
CA VAL A 33 3.28 -1.50 2.24
C VAL A 33 3.46 -2.43 1.05
N PHE A 34 3.46 -1.91 -0.17
CA PHE A 34 3.81 -2.69 -1.34
C PHE A 34 4.83 -1.95 -2.22
N GLY A 35 5.67 -2.74 -2.87
CA GLY A 35 6.78 -2.26 -3.68
C GLY A 35 7.34 -3.40 -4.54
N PRO A 36 8.66 -3.44 -4.82
CA PRO A 36 9.25 -4.40 -5.74
C PRO A 36 8.91 -5.84 -5.38
N ILE A 37 8.77 -6.68 -6.40
CA ILE A 37 8.60 -8.12 -6.19
C ILE A 37 9.82 -8.71 -5.45
N ARG A 38 9.59 -9.60 -4.50
CA ARG A 38 10.65 -10.39 -3.87
C ARG A 38 11.19 -11.42 -4.84
N GLU A 39 12.50 -11.67 -4.80
CA GLU A 39 13.16 -12.74 -5.56
C GLU A 39 12.57 -14.14 -5.29
N THR A 40 12.01 -14.34 -4.10
CA THR A 40 11.39 -15.61 -3.68
C THR A 40 9.93 -15.75 -4.14
N GLU A 41 9.32 -14.68 -4.62
CA GLU A 41 7.95 -14.69 -5.12
C GLU A 41 7.97 -14.88 -6.65
N GLY A 42 7.47 -16.03 -7.10
CA GLY A 42 7.17 -16.28 -8.51
C GLY A 42 5.72 -15.91 -8.82
N GLY A 43 5.42 -15.48 -10.04
CA GLY A 43 4.04 -15.19 -10.46
C GLY A 43 3.95 -14.11 -11.54
N ASN A 44 2.72 -13.68 -11.81
CA ASN A 44 2.40 -12.62 -12.78
C ASN A 44 2.14 -11.26 -12.13
N TYR A 45 2.31 -11.14 -10.81
CA TYR A 45 2.13 -9.88 -10.11
C TYR A 45 3.41 -9.06 -10.15
N GLU A 46 3.27 -7.75 -10.29
CA GLU A 46 4.42 -6.84 -10.46
C GLU A 46 5.04 -6.44 -9.11
N ASN A 47 4.31 -6.64 -7.99
CA ASN A 47 4.67 -6.11 -6.66
C ASN A 47 4.48 -7.15 -5.55
N SER A 48 5.29 -7.02 -4.48
CA SER A 48 5.14 -7.77 -3.23
C SER A 48 4.72 -6.84 -2.08
N TRP A 49 4.07 -7.40 -1.06
CA TRP A 49 3.70 -6.68 0.16
C TRP A 49 4.73 -6.88 1.27
N TYR A 50 5.00 -5.87 2.08
CA TYR A 50 6.01 -5.83 3.14
C TYR A 50 5.45 -5.20 4.42
N VAL A 51 6.12 -5.47 5.54
CA VAL A 51 5.78 -4.96 6.86
C VAL A 51 6.50 -3.64 7.12
N LEU A 52 5.75 -2.61 7.51
CA LEU A 52 6.28 -1.35 8.02
C LEU A 52 5.78 -1.13 9.45
N HIS A 53 6.65 -1.41 10.41
CA HIS A 53 6.33 -1.30 11.84
C HIS A 53 6.07 0.16 12.29
N PRO A 54 5.37 0.36 13.43
CA PRO A 54 5.16 1.67 14.01
C PRO A 54 6.45 2.47 14.17
N GLY A 55 6.41 3.75 13.78
CA GLY A 55 7.55 4.67 13.86
C GLY A 55 8.66 4.43 12.83
N LYS A 56 8.47 3.53 11.86
CA LYS A 56 9.45 3.26 10.80
C LYS A 56 9.13 4.00 9.51
N THR A 57 10.17 4.21 8.71
CA THR A 57 10.10 4.83 7.39
C THR A 57 10.71 3.87 6.36
N THR A 58 10.11 3.77 5.18
CA THR A 58 10.67 2.98 4.07
C THR A 58 12.02 3.57 3.63
N PRO A 59 13.01 2.75 3.21
CA PRO A 59 14.27 3.25 2.68
C PRO A 59 14.04 4.10 1.42
N GLY A 60 14.75 5.23 1.30
CA GLY A 60 14.58 6.15 0.16
C GLY A 60 14.98 5.55 -1.20
N ASN A 61 15.84 4.52 -1.19
CA ASN A 61 16.26 3.77 -2.38
C ASN A 61 15.38 2.56 -2.70
N TRP A 62 14.34 2.28 -1.89
CA TRP A 62 13.42 1.17 -2.09
C TRP A 62 12.12 1.66 -2.73
N GLN A 63 11.66 1.03 -3.82
CA GLN A 63 10.51 1.51 -4.61
C GLN A 63 9.16 1.24 -3.94
N CYS A 64 8.86 1.93 -2.85
CA CYS A 64 7.55 1.88 -2.23
C CYS A 64 6.52 2.54 -3.16
N ASP A 65 5.49 1.80 -3.53
CA ASP A 65 4.37 2.31 -4.34
C ASP A 65 3.18 2.73 -3.49
N GLY A 66 3.03 2.18 -2.28
CA GLY A 66 1.81 2.40 -1.51
C GLY A 66 1.63 1.58 -0.25
N ILE A 67 0.43 1.72 0.33
CA ILE A 67 -0.01 0.96 1.50
C ILE A 67 -1.28 0.16 1.22
N TYR A 68 -1.45 -0.95 1.93
CA TYR A 68 -2.74 -1.62 2.05
C TYR A 68 -3.43 -1.22 3.36
N VAL A 69 -4.73 -0.96 3.24
CA VAL A 69 -5.61 -0.69 4.39
C VAL A 69 -6.27 -2.01 4.79
N PRO A 70 -6.12 -2.47 6.05
CA PRO A 70 -6.77 -3.68 6.53
C PRO A 70 -8.30 -3.62 6.43
N LYS A 71 -8.95 -4.79 6.32
CA LYS A 71 -10.41 -4.91 6.12
C LYS A 71 -11.26 -4.36 7.26
N ASP A 72 -10.69 -4.25 8.46
CA ASP A 72 -11.30 -3.72 9.68
C ASP A 72 -10.80 -2.30 10.01
N ARG A 73 -10.19 -1.62 9.03
CA ARG A 73 -9.74 -0.23 9.11
C ARG A 73 -10.36 0.60 8.00
N GLU A 74 -10.31 1.91 8.21
CA GLU A 74 -10.82 2.91 7.28
C GLU A 74 -9.68 3.81 6.83
N PHE A 75 -9.77 4.36 5.62
CA PHE A 75 -8.88 5.41 5.15
C PHE A 75 -9.66 6.68 4.87
N LYS A 76 -9.28 7.78 5.53
CA LYS A 76 -9.88 9.10 5.35
C LYS A 76 -9.03 9.94 4.42
N GLN A 77 -9.66 10.43 3.36
CA GLN A 77 -9.11 11.40 2.43
C GLN A 77 -9.37 12.85 2.90
N MET A 78 -8.64 13.82 2.35
CA MET A 78 -8.77 15.24 2.70
C MET A 78 -10.18 15.79 2.51
N ASN A 79 -10.85 15.35 1.44
CA ASN A 79 -12.21 15.75 1.10
C ASN A 79 -13.26 15.21 2.11
N GLY A 80 -12.83 14.51 3.16
CA GLY A 80 -13.68 13.91 4.17
C GLY A 80 -14.23 12.54 3.77
N GLN A 81 -13.97 12.07 2.55
CA GLN A 81 -14.37 10.74 2.12
C GLN A 81 -13.65 9.68 2.95
N ILE A 82 -14.43 8.71 3.43
CA ILE A 82 -13.95 7.57 4.20
C ILE A 82 -14.14 6.34 3.32
N THR A 83 -13.07 5.58 3.12
CA THR A 83 -13.11 4.31 2.38
C THR A 83 -12.80 3.16 3.34
N GLN A 84 -13.69 2.17 3.39
CA GLN A 84 -13.49 0.95 4.15
C GLN A 84 -12.50 0.03 3.42
N GLY A 85 -11.54 -0.55 4.15
CA GLY A 85 -10.68 -1.59 3.60
C GLY A 85 -11.44 -2.90 3.28
N PRO A 86 -10.83 -3.85 2.55
CA PRO A 86 -9.45 -3.83 2.08
C PRO A 86 -9.30 -3.01 0.80
N VAL A 87 -8.33 -2.09 0.79
CA VAL A 87 -7.99 -1.26 -0.36
C VAL A 87 -6.49 -1.02 -0.43
N ALA A 88 -5.99 -0.71 -1.62
CA ALA A 88 -4.64 -0.21 -1.85
C ALA A 88 -4.67 1.31 -2.04
N ILE A 89 -3.75 2.02 -1.40
CA ILE A 89 -3.53 3.44 -1.59
C ILE A 89 -2.18 3.61 -2.29
N LYS A 90 -2.19 4.13 -3.52
CA LYS A 90 -0.95 4.37 -4.29
C LYS A 90 -0.47 5.81 -4.07
N TYR A 91 0.82 5.98 -3.92
CA TYR A 91 1.48 7.28 -3.81
C TYR A 91 2.36 7.55 -5.02
N GLY A 92 2.55 8.84 -5.29
CA GLY A 92 3.34 9.31 -6.41
C GLY A 92 4.84 9.44 -6.14
N SER A 93 5.48 9.82 -7.23
CA SER A 93 6.91 10.03 -7.47
C SER A 93 7.69 10.89 -6.42
N LEU A 94 8.66 10.42 -5.62
CA LEU A 94 9.57 11.23 -4.75
C LEU A 94 8.91 11.99 -3.59
N ILE A 95 7.72 11.60 -3.16
CA ILE A 95 7.01 12.34 -2.13
C ILE A 95 7.12 11.63 -0.77
N PRO A 96 7.63 12.32 0.27
CA PRO A 96 7.50 11.85 1.65
C PRO A 96 6.03 11.85 2.06
N VAL A 97 5.57 10.71 2.56
CA VAL A 97 4.20 10.48 2.99
C VAL A 97 4.21 10.06 4.45
N THR A 98 3.45 10.75 5.30
CA THR A 98 3.26 10.33 6.68
C THR A 98 1.84 9.80 6.88
N ILE A 99 1.73 8.53 7.26
CA ILE A 99 0.47 7.89 7.61
C ILE A 99 0.23 8.04 9.11
N THR A 100 -0.93 8.55 9.47
CA THR A 100 -1.40 8.75 10.85
C THR A 100 -2.68 7.96 11.10
N GLN A 101 -3.06 7.85 12.36
CA GLN A 101 -4.24 7.10 12.78
C GLN A 101 -5.02 7.85 13.86
N ALA A 102 -6.35 7.76 13.81
CA ALA A 102 -7.28 8.15 14.86
C ALA A 102 -8.32 7.02 15.06
N GLY A 103 -8.23 6.27 16.15
CA GLY A 103 -9.05 5.07 16.34
C GLY A 103 -8.78 4.06 15.21
N LYS A 104 -9.84 3.55 14.56
CA LYS A 104 -9.70 2.61 13.41
C LYS A 104 -9.41 3.28 12.05
N GLN A 105 -9.28 4.60 12.03
CA GLN A 105 -9.18 5.38 10.80
C GLN A 105 -7.75 5.82 10.55
N TYR A 106 -7.21 5.46 9.39
CA TYR A 106 -5.95 5.95 8.86
C TYR A 106 -6.17 7.19 8.02
N SER A 107 -5.15 8.04 7.96
CA SER A 107 -5.11 9.20 7.08
C SER A 107 -3.67 9.52 6.70
N GLU A 108 -3.52 10.27 5.62
CA GLU A 108 -2.26 10.87 5.21
C GLU A 108 -2.25 12.36 5.61
N LYS A 109 -1.12 12.88 6.07
CA LYS A 109 -1.00 14.31 6.45
C LYS A 109 -1.07 15.30 5.28
N ASP A 110 -0.46 14.96 4.14
CA ASP A 110 -0.14 15.92 3.07
C ASP A 110 -0.76 15.58 1.69
N HIS A 111 -1.62 14.56 1.63
CA HIS A 111 -2.55 14.28 0.52
C HIS A 111 -1.92 14.02 -0.86
N HIS A 112 -0.90 13.18 -0.90
CA HIS A 112 -0.18 12.79 -2.11
C HIS A 112 -0.66 11.46 -2.72
N ASN A 113 -1.72 10.84 -2.19
CA ASN A 113 -2.28 9.63 -2.81
C ASN A 113 -2.78 9.90 -4.24
N GLU A 114 -2.35 9.07 -5.19
CA GLU A 114 -2.76 9.12 -6.60
C GLU A 114 -4.06 8.33 -6.85
N GLY A 115 -4.51 7.56 -5.87
CA GLY A 115 -5.77 6.83 -5.91
C GLY A 115 -5.93 5.79 -4.81
N ILE A 116 -7.19 5.41 -4.62
CA ILE A 116 -7.61 4.26 -3.82
C ILE A 116 -8.11 3.20 -4.80
N PHE A 117 -7.70 1.95 -4.59
CA PHE A 117 -8.03 0.85 -5.48
C PHE A 117 -8.56 -0.36 -4.72
N HIS A 118 -9.60 -0.97 -5.26
CA HIS A 118 -10.18 -2.23 -4.82
C HIS A 118 -9.66 -3.40 -5.68
N SER A 119 -9.77 -4.63 -5.17
CA SER A 119 -9.21 -5.82 -5.82
C SER A 119 -9.82 -6.13 -7.20
N ASN A 120 -11.03 -5.64 -7.48
CA ASN A 120 -11.70 -5.79 -8.77
C ASN A 120 -11.30 -4.71 -9.81
N GLU A 121 -10.50 -3.71 -9.42
CA GLU A 121 -10.14 -2.59 -10.28
C GLU A 121 -8.76 -2.76 -10.93
N ILE A 122 -7.96 -3.72 -10.44
CA ILE A 122 -6.55 -3.88 -10.80
C ILE A 122 -6.15 -5.36 -10.75
N ASN A 123 -5.20 -5.78 -11.60
CA ASN A 123 -4.80 -7.18 -11.75
C ASN A 123 -3.78 -7.65 -10.69
N TRP A 124 -3.92 -7.24 -9.44
CA TRP A 124 -3.10 -7.74 -8.34
C TRP A 124 -3.97 -8.13 -7.13
N ASP A 125 -3.45 -8.94 -6.24
CA ASP A 125 -4.17 -9.31 -5.02
C ASP A 125 -4.05 -8.21 -3.97
N ILE A 126 -5.19 -7.68 -3.51
CA ILE A 126 -5.23 -6.82 -2.31
C ILE A 126 -5.43 -7.71 -1.09
N PRO A 127 -4.48 -7.77 -0.15
CA PRO A 127 -4.57 -8.65 1.01
C PRO A 127 -5.79 -8.34 1.89
N ASN A 128 -6.60 -9.36 2.15
CA ASN A 128 -7.78 -9.25 3.01
C ASN A 128 -7.44 -9.47 4.49
N PHE A 129 -6.43 -8.77 4.98
CA PHE A 129 -5.93 -8.88 6.36
C PHE A 129 -6.74 -8.02 7.33
N THR A 130 -6.87 -8.49 8.57
CA THR A 130 -7.23 -7.62 9.72
C THR A 130 -5.99 -6.88 10.21
N ALA A 131 -6.17 -5.73 10.86
CA ALA A 131 -5.08 -5.02 11.52
C ALA A 131 -4.36 -5.87 12.58
N GLU A 132 -5.10 -6.73 13.31
CA GLU A 132 -4.54 -7.68 14.26
C GLU A 132 -3.59 -8.68 13.59
N TYR A 133 -4.03 -9.30 12.49
CA TYR A 133 -3.18 -10.15 11.66
C TYR A 133 -1.90 -9.42 11.24
N CYS A 134 -2.00 -8.17 10.75
CA CYS A 134 -0.84 -7.38 10.35
C CYS A 134 0.18 -7.19 11.49
N GLN A 135 -0.28 -7.05 12.75
CA GLN A 135 0.62 -6.94 13.92
C GLN A 135 1.43 -8.21 14.17
N ASN A 136 0.87 -9.37 13.80
CA ASN A 136 1.46 -10.67 14.09
C ASN A 136 2.34 -11.20 12.96
N ILE A 137 2.54 -10.44 11.88
CA ILE A 137 3.47 -10.80 10.81
C ILE A 137 4.89 -10.53 11.28
N SER A 138 5.63 -11.61 11.56
CA SER A 138 6.97 -11.54 12.15
C SER A 138 8.07 -12.21 11.32
N MET A 139 7.75 -12.87 10.20
CA MET A 139 8.77 -13.56 9.42
C MET A 139 9.72 -12.55 8.77
N GLU A 140 11.03 -12.79 8.89
CA GLU A 140 12.09 -11.92 8.36
C GLU A 140 11.91 -11.61 6.88
N LYS A 141 11.45 -12.59 6.09
CA LYS A 141 11.21 -12.42 4.66
C LYS A 141 10.20 -11.31 4.33
N TYR A 142 9.36 -10.91 5.29
CA TYR A 142 8.36 -9.86 5.10
C TYR A 142 8.85 -8.45 5.41
N GLN A 143 10.06 -8.34 5.96
CA GLN A 143 10.68 -7.06 6.28
C GLN A 143 11.15 -6.36 5.01
N ILE A 144 11.13 -5.03 5.04
CA ILE A 144 11.69 -4.22 3.97
C ILE A 144 13.22 -4.43 3.97
N PRO A 145 13.85 -4.73 2.81
CA PRO A 145 15.28 -4.97 2.71
C PRO A 145 16.16 -3.80 3.16
#